data_AF-A0A1H2J930-F1
#
_entry.id   AF-A0A1H2J930-F1
#
_cell.length_a   1.000
_cell.length_b   1.000
_cell.length_c   1.000
_cell.angle_alpha   90.00
_cell.angle_beta   90.00
_cell.angle_gamma   90.00
#
_symmetry.space_group_name_H-M   'P 1'
#
loop_
_entity.id
_entity.type
_entity.pdbx_description
1 polymer ?
#
loop_
_entity_poly.entity_id
_entity_poly.type
_entity_poly.pdbx_seq_one_letter_code
_entity_poly.pdbx_strand_id
1 'polypeptide(L)'
;MKDTENVHLKVQELCDCFATTDPLKEMSELKNDEDTQESALKWLALAALHGVNSNAKKISIKQANDGTVSVVAEYRDTNIPSPGADVAESIFKAIRQITHIEDKKGKSSLALGIRDSSLELKISLKDKEDHKKLSIKFP
;
A
#
# COMPACT_ATOMS: atom_id res chain seq x y z
N MET A 1 -4.61 -12.92 -18.92
CA MET A 1 -3.87 -11.65 -18.79
C MET A 1 -4.83 -10.50 -19.04
N LYS A 2 -5.63 -10.09 -18.04
CA LYS A 2 -6.51 -8.90 -18.12
C LYS A 2 -6.67 -8.17 -16.78
N ASP A 3 -6.26 -8.78 -15.68
CA ASP A 3 -6.57 -8.25 -14.35
C ASP A 3 -5.52 -7.26 -13.81
N THR A 4 -4.24 -7.38 -14.19
CA THR A 4 -3.16 -6.54 -13.63
C THR A 4 -3.22 -5.07 -14.06
N GLU A 5 -3.49 -4.80 -15.34
CA GLU A 5 -3.65 -3.42 -15.84
C GLU A 5 -4.83 -2.73 -15.14
N ASN A 6 -5.90 -3.47 -14.87
CA ASN A 6 -7.08 -2.98 -14.16
C ASN A 6 -6.73 -2.62 -12.70
N VAL A 7 -5.99 -3.50 -11.99
CA VAL A 7 -5.61 -3.25 -10.59
C VAL A 7 -4.68 -2.04 -10.45
N HIS A 8 -3.67 -1.90 -11.31
CA HIS A 8 -2.77 -0.74 -11.25
C HIS A 8 -3.50 0.56 -11.60
N LEU A 9 -4.31 0.57 -12.67
CA LEU A 9 -5.12 1.72 -13.06
C LEU A 9 -6.09 2.11 -11.94
N LYS A 10 -6.71 1.13 -11.28
CA LYS A 10 -7.63 1.37 -10.18
C LYS A 10 -6.97 2.09 -9.00
N VAL A 11 -5.73 1.73 -8.67
CA VAL A 11 -4.97 2.43 -7.62
C VAL A 11 -4.71 3.89 -8.02
N GLN A 12 -4.43 4.16 -9.30
CA GLN A 12 -4.25 5.53 -9.81
C GLN A 12 -5.56 6.33 -9.72
N GLU A 13 -6.68 5.76 -10.16
CA GLU A 13 -8.00 6.40 -10.03
C GLU A 13 -8.34 6.73 -8.56
N LEU A 14 -8.04 5.80 -7.64
CA LEU A 14 -8.25 6.01 -6.21
C LEU A 14 -7.34 7.10 -5.64
N CYS A 15 -6.11 7.25 -6.16
CA CYS A 15 -5.26 8.38 -5.79
C CYS A 15 -5.94 9.70 -6.14
N ASP A 16 -6.55 9.80 -7.32
CA ASP A 16 -7.27 11.02 -7.72
C ASP A 16 -8.52 11.25 -6.87
N CYS A 17 -9.29 10.20 -6.57
CA CYS A 17 -10.47 10.28 -5.68
C CYS A 17 -10.13 10.82 -4.28
N PHE A 18 -9.00 10.39 -3.71
CA PHE A 18 -8.59 10.77 -2.35
C PHE A 18 -7.61 11.94 -2.30
N ALA A 19 -7.23 12.54 -3.43
CA ALA A 19 -6.18 13.55 -3.46
C ALA A 19 -6.52 14.86 -2.71
N THR A 20 -7.76 15.06 -2.27
CA THR A 20 -8.20 16.19 -1.43
C THR A 20 -8.67 15.77 -0.04
N THR A 21 -8.56 14.50 0.33
CA THR A 21 -8.98 13.99 1.64
C THR A 21 -7.81 13.88 2.61
N ASP A 22 -8.09 13.60 3.89
CA ASP A 22 -7.06 13.25 4.88
C ASP A 22 -6.75 11.74 4.75
N PRO A 23 -5.55 11.36 4.27
CA PRO A 23 -5.29 9.95 3.98
C PRO A 23 -5.30 9.06 5.22
N LEU A 24 -4.89 9.58 6.38
CA LEU A 24 -4.84 8.80 7.62
C LEU A 24 -6.25 8.57 8.16
N LYS A 25 -7.12 9.57 8.04
CA LYS A 25 -8.52 9.42 8.42
C LYS A 25 -9.19 8.32 7.59
N GLU A 26 -9.08 8.39 6.26
CA GLU A 26 -9.66 7.38 5.36
C GLU A 26 -9.08 5.98 5.64
N MET A 27 -7.76 5.86 5.87
CA MET A 27 -7.13 4.58 6.22
C MET A 27 -7.71 3.94 7.49
N SER A 28 -8.14 4.75 8.45
CA SER A 28 -8.68 4.25 9.73
C SER A 28 -10.06 3.61 9.58
N GLU A 29 -10.77 3.91 8.50
CA GLU A 29 -12.11 3.41 8.21
C GLU A 29 -12.10 2.13 7.37
N LEU A 30 -11.01 1.85 6.64
CA LEU A 30 -10.87 0.67 5.77
C LEU A 30 -11.08 -0.68 6.46
N LYS A 31 -10.78 -0.77 7.76
CA LYS A 31 -11.01 -2.00 8.53
C LYS A 31 -12.50 -2.36 8.68
N ASN A 32 -13.40 -1.40 8.41
CA ASN A 32 -14.85 -1.57 8.50
C ASN A 32 -15.48 -1.85 7.14
N ASP A 33 -14.73 -1.73 6.04
CA ASP A 33 -15.22 -2.02 4.69
C ASP A 33 -15.42 -3.54 4.53
N GLU A 34 -16.57 -3.94 3.96
CA GLU A 34 -16.88 -5.35 3.68
C GLU A 34 -16.06 -5.89 2.49
N ASP A 35 -15.72 -5.02 1.54
CA ASP A 35 -14.88 -5.38 0.39
C ASP A 35 -13.39 -5.18 0.71
N THR A 36 -12.76 -6.27 1.13
CA THR A 36 -11.32 -6.30 1.45
C THR A 36 -10.42 -6.10 0.23
N GLN A 37 -10.87 -6.44 -0.98
CA GLN A 37 -10.10 -6.25 -2.20
C GLN A 37 -10.07 -4.76 -2.56
N GLU A 38 -11.22 -4.11 -2.56
CA GLU A 38 -11.30 -2.67 -2.82
C GLU A 38 -10.54 -1.88 -1.74
N SER A 39 -10.72 -2.25 -0.47
CA SER A 39 -10.02 -1.65 0.67
C SER A 39 -8.50 -1.72 0.53
N ALA A 40 -7.98 -2.81 -0.02
CA ALA A 40 -6.56 -2.95 -0.27
C ALA A 40 -6.04 -1.96 -1.32
N LEU A 41 -6.81 -1.73 -2.39
CA LEU A 41 -6.46 -0.75 -3.42
C LEU A 41 -6.58 0.68 -2.88
N LYS A 42 -7.63 0.96 -2.09
CA LYS A 42 -7.79 2.24 -1.37
C LYS A 42 -6.59 2.48 -0.46
N TRP A 43 -6.17 1.48 0.30
CA TRP A 43 -5.01 1.60 1.19
C TRP A 43 -3.72 1.93 0.43
N LEU A 44 -3.47 1.28 -0.72
CA LEU A 44 -2.29 1.57 -1.54
C LEU A 44 -2.29 3.03 -2.03
N ALA A 45 -3.44 3.52 -2.49
CA ALA A 45 -3.61 4.91 -2.93
C ALA A 45 -3.39 5.90 -1.77
N LEU A 46 -4.05 5.66 -0.64
CA LEU A 46 -3.92 6.49 0.56
C LEU A 46 -2.47 6.48 1.09
N ALA A 47 -1.77 5.34 1.02
CA ALA A 47 -0.38 5.24 1.45
C ALA A 47 0.55 6.02 0.53
N ALA A 48 0.31 5.98 -0.79
CA ALA A 48 1.04 6.79 -1.73
C ALA A 48 0.82 8.29 -1.48
N LEU A 49 -0.43 8.72 -1.36
CA LEU A 49 -0.80 10.12 -1.07
C LEU A 49 -0.20 10.59 0.25
N HIS A 50 -0.35 9.81 1.33
CA HIS A 50 0.21 10.14 2.64
C HIS A 50 1.72 10.30 2.58
N GLY A 51 2.40 9.37 1.90
CA GLY A 51 3.86 9.39 1.79
C GLY A 51 4.37 10.59 1.01
N VAL A 52 3.69 10.99 -0.06
CA VAL A 52 4.01 12.21 -0.82
C VAL A 52 3.75 13.45 0.03
N ASN A 53 2.54 13.58 0.59
CA ASN A 53 2.12 14.76 1.37
C ASN A 53 2.97 14.97 2.63
N SER A 54 3.52 13.89 3.19
CA SER A 54 4.34 13.92 4.41
C SER A 54 5.85 13.85 4.15
N ASN A 55 6.30 13.84 2.89
CA ASN A 55 7.70 13.60 2.50
C ASN A 55 8.30 12.35 3.19
N ALA A 56 7.53 11.26 3.24
CA ALA A 56 7.93 10.00 3.87
C ALA A 56 9.09 9.35 3.13
N LYS A 57 10.18 8.97 3.82
CA LYS A 57 11.24 8.18 3.18
C LYS A 57 10.77 6.77 2.84
N LYS A 58 9.88 6.23 3.68
CA LYS A 58 9.37 4.86 3.55
C LYS A 58 8.06 4.69 4.30
N ILE A 59 7.12 3.95 3.73
CA ILE A 59 5.98 3.38 4.46
C ILE A 59 6.16 1.85 4.44
N SER A 60 5.95 1.20 5.58
CA SER A 60 6.06 -0.25 5.71
C SER A 60 4.86 -0.83 6.42
N ILE A 61 4.22 -1.82 5.81
CA ILE A 61 3.22 -2.67 6.46
C ILE A 61 3.85 -4.03 6.79
N LYS A 62 3.63 -4.49 8.01
CA LYS A 62 4.02 -5.80 8.50
C LYS A 62 2.77 -6.55 8.95
N GLN A 63 2.68 -7.81 8.56
CA GLN A 63 1.67 -8.75 9.03
C GLN A 63 2.38 -9.92 9.70
N ALA A 64 2.18 -10.07 11.01
CA ALA A 64 2.70 -11.18 11.79
C ALA A 64 1.81 -12.42 11.62
N ASN A 65 2.36 -13.60 11.94
CA ASN A 65 1.61 -14.86 11.84
C ASN A 65 0.41 -14.95 12.79
N ASP A 66 0.39 -14.19 13.88
CA ASP A 66 -0.75 -14.12 14.80
C ASP A 66 -1.93 -13.27 14.26
N GLY A 67 -1.74 -12.62 13.10
CA GLY A 67 -2.73 -11.72 12.51
C GLY A 67 -2.52 -10.25 12.86
N THR A 68 -1.59 -9.92 13.76
CA THR A 68 -1.24 -8.52 14.05
C THR A 68 -0.67 -7.83 12.81
N VAL A 69 -1.33 -6.74 12.41
CA VAL A 69 -0.88 -5.86 11.32
C VAL A 69 -0.41 -4.55 11.90
N SER A 70 0.81 -4.14 11.55
CA SER A 70 1.42 -2.87 11.97
C SER A 70 1.92 -2.10 10.76
N VAL A 71 1.63 -0.80 10.72
CA VAL A 71 2.07 0.08 9.65
C VAL A 71 2.90 1.23 10.22
N VAL A 72 4.08 1.44 9.65
CA VAL A 72 5.06 2.43 10.11
C VAL A 72 5.48 3.32 8.95
N ALA A 73 5.49 4.64 9.19
CA ALA A 73 5.97 5.61 8.23
C ALA A 73 7.25 6.32 8.73
N GLU A 74 8.30 6.25 7.92
CA GLU A 74 9.65 6.74 8.17
C GLU A 74 9.81 8.18 7.64
N TYR A 75 9.15 9.12 8.31
CA TYR A 75 9.49 10.54 8.31
C TYR A 75 9.58 11.11 9.74
N ARG A 76 8.94 10.42 10.70
CA ARG A 76 8.91 10.73 12.15
C ARG A 76 8.77 9.46 13.03
N ASP A 77 9.10 8.27 12.51
CA ASP A 77 8.86 6.96 13.18
C ASP A 77 7.47 6.86 13.82
N THR A 78 6.45 7.30 13.08
CA THR A 78 5.08 7.36 13.58
C THR A 78 4.29 6.16 13.06
N ASN A 79 3.52 5.52 13.95
CA ASN A 79 2.58 4.49 13.58
C ASN A 79 1.40 5.10 12.84
N ILE A 80 1.03 4.53 11.70
CA ILE A 80 -0.17 4.93 10.95
C ILE A 80 -1.26 3.87 11.14
N PRO A 81 -2.53 4.21 10.89
CA PRO A 81 -3.66 3.30 11.10
C PRO A 81 -3.45 1.97 10.38
N SER A 82 -3.73 0.89 11.11
CA SER A 82 -3.64 -0.47 10.56
C SER A 82 -4.91 -0.78 9.77
N PRO A 83 -4.80 -1.30 8.53
CA PRO A 83 -5.95 -1.65 7.71
C PRO A 83 -6.67 -2.93 8.17
N GLY A 84 -6.13 -3.67 9.14
CA GLY A 84 -6.66 -4.98 9.55
C GLY A 84 -6.03 -6.15 8.77
N ALA A 85 -6.20 -7.37 9.30
CA ALA A 85 -5.56 -8.58 8.78
C ALA A 85 -6.06 -8.97 7.37
N ASP A 86 -7.36 -8.92 7.15
CA ASP A 86 -7.99 -9.30 5.88
C ASP A 86 -7.62 -8.35 4.74
N VAL A 87 -7.64 -7.04 5.02
CA VAL A 87 -7.21 -6.01 4.07
C VAL A 87 -5.71 -6.10 3.83
N ALA A 88 -4.89 -6.35 4.86
CA ALA A 88 -3.45 -6.53 4.71
C ALA A 88 -3.10 -7.68 3.75
N GLU A 89 -3.75 -8.84 3.88
CA GLU A 89 -3.53 -9.96 2.97
C GLU A 89 -3.83 -9.57 1.51
N SER A 90 -4.93 -8.84 1.32
CA SER A 90 -5.36 -8.33 0.03
C SER A 90 -4.38 -7.30 -0.56
N ILE A 91 -3.78 -6.44 0.28
CA ILE A 91 -2.70 -5.51 -0.10
C ILE A 91 -1.49 -6.28 -0.64
N PHE A 92 -1.07 -7.36 0.05
CA PHE A 92 0.05 -8.19 -0.39
C PHE A 92 -0.25 -8.88 -1.74
N LYS A 93 -1.47 -9.35 -1.96
CA LYS A 93 -1.90 -9.94 -3.23
C LYS A 93 -1.90 -8.92 -4.36
N ALA A 94 -2.54 -7.76 -4.16
CA ALA A 94 -2.61 -6.68 -5.13
C ALA A 94 -1.23 -6.19 -5.56
N ILE A 95 -0.32 -5.94 -4.60
CA ILE A 95 1.01 -5.44 -4.94
C ILE A 95 1.86 -6.49 -5.66
N ARG A 96 1.73 -7.78 -5.32
CA ARG A 96 2.40 -8.87 -6.06
C ARG A 96 1.89 -8.96 -7.49
N GLN A 97 0.58 -8.81 -7.68
CA GLN A 97 -0.03 -8.77 -9.01
C GLN A 97 0.48 -7.60 -9.84
N ILE A 98 0.55 -6.39 -9.26
CA ILE A 98 1.06 -5.19 -9.96
C ILE A 98 2.56 -5.33 -10.29
N THR A 99 3.36 -5.77 -9.32
CA THR A 99 4.83 -5.80 -9.43
C THR A 99 5.39 -7.06 -10.07
N HIS A 100 4.55 -8.07 -10.31
CA HIS A 100 4.93 -9.41 -10.77
C HIS A 100 6.00 -10.09 -9.90
N ILE A 101 6.02 -9.77 -8.61
CA ILE A 101 6.91 -10.43 -7.64
C ILE A 101 6.25 -11.74 -7.19
N GLU A 102 6.71 -12.86 -7.72
CA GLU A 102 6.22 -14.21 -7.35
C GLU A 102 7.00 -14.82 -6.17
N ASP A 103 8.27 -14.44 -6.02
CA ASP A 103 9.14 -14.95 -4.97
C ASP A 103 8.76 -14.44 -3.56
N LYS A 104 9.20 -15.19 -2.54
CA LYS A 104 9.12 -14.79 -1.12
C LYS A 104 9.81 -13.44 -0.84
N LYS A 105 10.71 -12.99 -1.71
CA LYS A 105 11.38 -11.71 -1.58
C LYS A 105 11.62 -11.11 -2.95
N GLY A 106 11.29 -9.84 -3.12
CA GLY A 106 11.51 -9.13 -4.37
C GLY A 106 11.55 -7.62 -4.17
N LYS A 107 12.04 -6.93 -5.21
CA LYS A 107 11.97 -5.48 -5.33
C LYS A 107 11.52 -5.15 -6.74
N SER A 108 10.68 -4.13 -6.87
CA SER A 108 10.24 -3.64 -8.15
C SER A 108 9.96 -2.15 -8.05
N SER A 109 9.99 -1.44 -9.18
CA SER A 109 9.54 -0.05 -9.25
C SER A 109 8.08 -0.02 -9.68
N LEU A 110 7.31 0.85 -9.04
CA LEU A 110 5.91 1.10 -9.35
C LEU A 110 5.77 2.58 -9.75
N ALA A 111 5.45 2.83 -11.02
CA ALA A 111 5.19 4.17 -11.51
C ALA A 111 3.71 4.52 -11.31
N LEU A 112 3.43 5.49 -10.46
CA LEU A 112 2.09 5.89 -10.06
C LEU A 112 1.79 7.31 -10.56
N GLY A 113 0.81 7.44 -11.45
CA GLY A 113 0.23 8.73 -11.80
C GLY A 113 -0.64 9.27 -10.66
N ILE A 114 -0.44 10.53 -10.29
CA ILE A 114 -1.24 11.26 -9.32
C ILE A 114 -1.51 12.64 -9.92
N ARG A 115 -2.75 12.89 -10.37
CA ARG A 115 -3.13 14.10 -11.11
C ARG A 115 -2.16 14.39 -12.26
N ASP A 116 -1.58 15.59 -12.30
CA ASP A 116 -0.65 16.05 -13.32
C ASP A 116 0.81 15.60 -13.10
N SER A 117 1.07 14.75 -12.09
CA SER A 117 2.40 14.27 -11.72
C SER A 117 2.52 12.76 -11.81
N SER A 118 3.72 12.27 -12.06
CA SER A 118 4.07 10.85 -12.01
C SER A 118 5.17 10.63 -10.99
N LEU A 119 4.99 9.61 -10.15
CA LEU A 119 5.91 9.28 -9.07
C LEU A 119 6.40 7.85 -9.23
N GLU A 120 7.71 7.65 -9.16
CA GLU A 120 8.29 6.30 -9.13
C GLU A 120 8.50 5.85 -7.68
N LEU A 121 7.72 4.86 -7.24
CA LEU A 121 7.80 4.25 -5.93
C LEU A 121 8.64 2.97 -5.98
N LYS A 122 9.57 2.81 -5.05
CA LYS A 122 10.35 1.56 -4.93
C LYS A 122 9.67 0.61 -3.96
N ILE A 123 9.11 -0.46 -4.50
CA ILE A 123 8.43 -1.52 -3.75
C ILE A 123 9.43 -2.58 -3.33
N SER A 124 9.32 -3.07 -2.10
CA SER A 124 10.09 -4.18 -1.56
C SER A 124 9.21 -5.12 -0.77
N LEU A 125 9.15 -6.38 -1.19
CA LEU A 125 8.44 -7.45 -0.52
C LEU A 125 9.42 -8.40 0.16
N LYS A 126 9.08 -8.82 1.38
CA LYS A 126 9.83 -9.80 2.18
C LYS A 126 8.86 -10.64 3.00
N ASP A 127 8.69 -11.89 2.62
CA ASP A 127 8.12 -12.95 3.47
C ASP A 127 9.27 -13.55 4.30
N LYS A 128 9.13 -13.48 5.62
CA LYS A 128 9.94 -14.22 6.57
C LYS A 128 9.07 -15.30 7.21
N GLU A 129 9.69 -16.27 7.87
CA GLU A 129 8.97 -17.34 8.59
C GLU A 129 7.98 -16.80 9.63
N ASP A 130 8.29 -15.66 10.25
CA ASP A 130 7.52 -15.07 11.34
C ASP A 130 6.53 -13.97 10.89
N HIS A 131 6.82 -13.29 9.78
CA HIS A 131 6.01 -12.19 9.29
C HIS A 131 6.22 -11.87 7.81
N LYS A 132 5.20 -11.29 7.19
CA LYS A 132 5.28 -10.68 5.86
C LYS A 132 5.49 -9.17 5.99
N LYS A 133 6.36 -8.61 5.16
CA LYS A 133 6.65 -7.18 5.14
C LYS A 133 6.65 -6.63 3.72
N LEU A 134 5.84 -5.59 3.52
CA LEU A 134 5.86 -4.74 2.34
C LEU A 134 6.46 -3.39 2.74
N SER A 135 7.29 -2.82 1.86
CA SER A 135 7.87 -1.49 2.04
C SER A 135 7.76 -0.70 0.74
N ILE A 136 7.20 0.49 0.84
CA ILE A 136 7.07 1.48 -0.23
C ILE A 136 8.07 2.58 0.10
N LYS A 137 9.07 2.78 -0.75
CA LYS A 137 9.99 3.91 -0.62
C LYS A 137 9.61 4.99 -1.62
N PHE A 138 9.60 6.22 -1.13
CA PHE A 138 9.33 7.41 -1.93
C PHE A 138 10.67 8.05 -2.33
N PRO A 139 10.69 8.79 -3.46
CA PRO A 139 11.87 9.52 -3.91
C PRO A 139 12.24 10.69 -2.99
#